data_AF-A0A6A3YLI9-F1
#
_entry.id   AF-A0A6A3YLI9-F1
#
_cell.length_a   1.000
_cell.length_b   1.000
_cell.length_c   1.000
_cell.angle_alpha   90.00
_cell.angle_beta   90.00
_cell.angle_gamma   90.00
#
_symmetry.space_group_name_H-M   'P 1'
#
loop_
_entity.id
_entity.type
_entity.pdbx_description
1 polymer ?
#
loop_
_entity_poly.entity_id
_entity_poly.type
_entity_poly.pdbx_seq_one_letter_code
_entity_poly.pdbx_strand_id
1 'polypeptide(L)'
;MAKLEKLTVFVATCQVVPDESNNKDSDTSGGAPTNVSTPVFRQEKFPAIVLPSAKMEDLRRFIVSQWKISKSPFARIPLAEHFYTFKGRILRLDGTLDGYYILNNDTIYLRFASLGKICDPWAMSTSELRVELKARNAYEINLQPEQLMQRLQNLVMKESRMRRLQQATRKEEVEQVQTITKELAILHQQRTIKRNYLTPTEQPVERPPSLAKWPIAPCANRTVFISITELERTYQVVPRDVLESALLVFDTERKWVFDKHNVLQKQHFDYRYMCFDQDFLEMLTLKEEAGMIFWFRPQKSYEKMSSFLTSIEDPANGGKKYQPLILKESKWLTLCGENGWEGKVRHDGRRRDAGIVPKFTRSVARVVSNLKSSSFDYVAVKELLFQSNPTLVFAPL
;
A
#
# COMPACT_ATOMS: atom_id res chain seq x y z
N MET A 1 22.00 -13.20 -26.44
CA MET A 1 21.81 -13.09 -24.97
C MET A 1 21.72 -11.61 -24.64
N ALA A 2 20.54 -11.11 -24.24
CA ALA A 2 20.40 -9.71 -23.83
C ALA A 2 21.25 -9.46 -22.58
N LYS A 3 22.06 -8.40 -22.55
CA LYS A 3 22.79 -7.96 -21.36
C LYS A 3 21.76 -7.71 -20.26
N LEU A 4 21.86 -8.43 -19.14
CA LEU A 4 21.09 -8.11 -17.93
C LEU A 4 21.48 -6.69 -17.50
N GLU A 5 20.56 -5.76 -17.70
CA GLU A 5 20.75 -4.35 -17.38
C GLU A 5 20.86 -4.21 -15.86
N LYS A 6 21.99 -3.68 -15.38
CA LYS A 6 22.23 -3.46 -13.95
C LYS A 6 21.58 -2.14 -13.54
N LEU A 7 20.96 -2.10 -12.37
CA LEU A 7 20.42 -0.90 -11.75
C LEU A 7 21.44 -0.31 -10.77
N THR A 8 21.57 1.01 -10.76
CA THR A 8 22.22 1.75 -9.69
C THR A 8 21.14 2.20 -8.72
N VAL A 9 21.15 1.69 -7.50
CA VAL A 9 20.23 2.12 -6.43
C VAL A 9 21.03 2.78 -5.31
N PHE A 10 20.45 3.76 -4.65
CA PHE A 10 21.06 4.42 -3.51
C PHE A 10 20.39 3.95 -2.23
N VAL A 11 21.15 3.48 -1.25
CA VAL A 11 20.62 3.23 0.09
C VAL A 11 21.00 4.38 1.01
N ALA A 12 20.01 5.04 1.57
CA ALA A 12 20.21 6.20 2.41
C ALA A 12 19.82 5.92 3.86
N THR A 13 20.69 6.26 4.81
CA THR A 13 20.32 6.24 6.23
C THR A 13 19.42 7.43 6.54
N CYS A 14 18.57 7.31 7.55
CA CYS A 14 17.63 8.37 7.94
C CYS A 14 17.62 8.68 9.45
N GLN A 15 18.53 8.07 10.21
CA GLN A 15 18.65 8.21 11.66
C GLN A 15 20.12 8.38 12.08
N VAL A 16 20.34 9.13 13.15
CA VAL A 16 21.66 9.38 13.74
C VAL A 16 22.07 8.16 14.59
N VAL A 17 23.29 7.66 14.43
CA VAL A 17 23.88 6.74 15.42
C VAL A 17 24.38 7.58 16.59
N PRO A 18 23.94 7.35 17.84
CA PRO A 18 24.53 8.00 18.99
C PRO A 18 26.03 7.70 19.03
N ASP A 19 26.87 8.73 19.02
CA ASP A 19 28.31 8.56 19.20
C ASP A 19 28.58 8.09 20.63
N GLU A 20 29.12 6.87 20.80
CA GLU A 20 29.57 6.34 22.10
C GLU A 20 30.77 7.11 22.69
N SER A 21 31.34 8.08 21.95
CA SER A 21 32.52 8.85 22.37
C SER A 21 32.22 9.97 23.38
N ASN A 22 30.96 10.31 23.65
CA ASN A 22 30.60 11.35 24.64
C ASN A 22 30.36 10.82 26.05
N ASN A 23 30.54 9.52 26.30
CA ASN A 23 30.31 8.92 27.63
C ASN A 23 31.60 8.69 28.45
N LYS A 24 32.67 9.41 28.13
CA LYS A 24 33.84 9.50 29.01
C LYS A 24 34.06 10.96 29.39
N ASP A 25 34.04 11.19 30.69
CA ASP A 25 34.42 12.40 31.44
C ASP A 25 33.31 13.44 31.67
N SER A 26 32.62 13.33 32.80
CA SER A 26 32.66 14.34 33.87
C SER A 26 31.73 13.99 35.03
N ASP A 27 32.26 13.27 36.00
CA ASP A 27 31.92 13.55 37.39
C ASP A 27 32.42 14.96 37.73
N THR A 28 31.64 15.70 38.52
CA THR A 28 31.93 17.01 39.15
C THR A 28 31.98 18.27 38.25
N SER A 29 30.86 19.00 38.17
CA SER A 29 30.69 20.39 38.68
C SER A 29 29.48 21.09 38.06
N GLY A 30 28.72 21.81 38.90
CA GLY A 30 27.52 22.53 38.51
C GLY A 30 27.80 23.71 37.59
N GLY A 31 27.27 23.66 36.38
CA GLY A 31 27.18 24.76 35.43
C GLY A 31 26.12 24.42 34.39
N ALA A 32 25.14 25.30 34.17
CA ALA A 32 24.09 25.09 33.18
C ALA A 32 24.72 24.85 31.79
N PRO A 33 24.39 23.75 31.08
CA PRO A 33 24.95 23.50 29.76
C PRO A 33 24.26 24.42 28.74
N THR A 34 24.85 25.59 28.50
CA THR A 34 24.63 26.36 27.28
C THR A 34 25.28 25.63 26.10
N ASN A 35 24.50 25.41 25.05
CA ASN A 35 24.86 24.82 23.75
C ASN A 35 24.95 23.29 23.68
N VAL A 36 23.79 22.62 23.82
CA VAL A 36 23.58 21.34 23.13
C VAL A 36 23.41 21.64 21.65
N SER A 37 24.51 21.66 20.89
CA SER A 37 24.44 21.59 19.43
C SER A 37 23.79 20.25 19.09
N THR A 38 22.51 20.26 18.76
CA THR A 38 21.82 19.06 18.28
C THR A 38 22.56 18.62 17.02
N PRO A 39 23.14 17.41 16.97
CA PRO A 39 23.89 16.97 15.81
C PRO A 39 22.98 17.06 14.59
N VAL A 40 23.37 17.90 13.62
CA VAL A 40 22.65 18.03 12.36
C VAL A 40 22.84 16.71 11.63
N PHE A 41 21.79 15.89 11.58
CA PHE A 41 21.80 14.62 10.87
C PHE A 41 22.25 14.84 9.42
N ARG A 42 23.33 14.16 9.02
CA ARG A 42 23.76 14.07 7.63
C ARG A 42 23.37 12.71 7.11
N GLN A 43 22.52 12.71 6.10
CA GLN A 43 22.13 11.50 5.38
C GLN A 43 23.35 10.90 4.68
N GLU A 44 23.72 9.67 5.05
CA GLU A 44 24.72 8.91 4.31
C GLU A 44 24.03 8.13 3.19
N LYS A 45 24.54 8.26 1.96
CA LYS A 45 24.02 7.56 0.79
C LYS A 45 25.06 6.59 0.24
N PHE A 46 24.67 5.34 0.09
CA PHE A 46 25.50 4.25 -0.40
C PHE A 46 25.02 3.81 -1.78
N PRO A 47 25.81 4.03 -2.86
CA PRO A 47 25.47 3.51 -4.16
C PRO A 47 25.69 2.00 -4.21
N ALA A 48 24.73 1.27 -4.76
CA ALA A 48 24.82 -0.17 -5.01
C ALA A 48 24.42 -0.47 -6.45
N ILE A 49 25.26 -1.23 -7.15
CA ILE A 49 24.97 -1.70 -8.51
C ILE A 49 24.50 -3.14 -8.42
N VAL A 50 23.23 -3.37 -8.70
CA VAL A 50 22.53 -4.64 -8.48
C VAL A 50 21.68 -5.04 -9.68
N LEU A 51 21.33 -6.31 -9.78
CA LEU A 51 20.36 -6.76 -10.78
C LEU A 51 18.94 -6.36 -10.37
N PRO A 52 18.04 -6.01 -11.30
CA PRO A 52 16.63 -5.73 -10.99
C PRO A 52 15.95 -6.85 -10.19
N SER A 53 16.26 -8.10 -10.54
CA SER A 53 15.70 -9.29 -9.90
C SER A 53 16.41 -9.69 -8.60
N ALA A 54 17.39 -8.90 -8.13
CA ALA A 54 18.07 -9.18 -6.86
C ALA A 54 17.10 -9.02 -5.69
N LYS A 55 17.26 -9.85 -4.65
CA LYS A 55 16.45 -9.73 -3.44
C LYS A 55 16.96 -8.60 -2.56
N MET A 56 16.08 -8.03 -1.76
CA MET A 56 16.45 -7.04 -0.75
C MET A 56 17.46 -7.60 0.26
N GLU A 57 17.39 -8.89 0.56
CA GLU A 57 18.37 -9.60 1.39
C GLU A 57 19.79 -9.55 0.81
N ASP A 58 19.93 -9.67 -0.51
CA ASP A 58 21.23 -9.62 -1.18
C ASP A 58 21.81 -8.20 -1.10
N LEU A 59 20.96 -7.19 -1.29
CA LEU A 59 21.32 -5.78 -1.12
C LEU A 59 21.75 -5.48 0.34
N ARG A 60 21.03 -6.01 1.33
CA ARG A 60 21.39 -5.89 2.76
C ARG A 60 22.78 -6.46 3.04
N ARG A 61 23.05 -7.68 2.55
CA ARG A 61 24.37 -8.33 2.73
C ARG A 61 25.48 -7.54 2.05
N PHE A 62 25.23 -7.01 0.86
CA PHE A 62 26.18 -6.17 0.14
C PHE A 62 26.53 -4.90 0.94
N ILE A 63 25.53 -4.17 1.45
CA ILE A 63 25.76 -2.93 2.21
C ILE A 63 26.52 -3.21 3.50
N VAL A 64 26.14 -4.25 4.23
CA VAL A 64 26.81 -4.64 5.48
C VAL A 64 28.26 -5.04 5.25
N SER A 65 28.57 -5.69 4.12
CA SER A 65 29.97 -6.00 3.79
C SER A 65 30.78 -4.75 3.50
N GLN A 66 30.21 -3.78 2.76
CA GLN A 66 30.85 -2.48 2.53
C GLN A 66 31.12 -1.72 3.84
N TRP A 67 30.16 -1.73 4.77
CA TRP A 67 30.31 -1.07 6.07
C TRP A 67 31.38 -1.70 6.95
N LYS A 68 31.52 -3.02 6.91
CA LYS A 68 32.61 -3.71 7.62
C LYS A 68 33.98 -3.29 7.06
N ILE A 69 34.10 -3.17 5.74
CA ILE A 69 35.32 -2.73 5.08
C ILE A 69 35.63 -1.26 5.43
N SER A 70 34.63 -0.39 5.39
CA SER A 70 34.78 1.04 5.69
C SER A 70 34.80 1.37 7.17
N LYS A 71 34.68 0.37 8.06
CA LYS A 71 34.55 0.54 9.52
C LYS A 71 33.44 1.52 9.93
N SER A 72 32.32 1.51 9.20
CA SER A 72 31.17 2.38 9.48
C SER A 72 30.54 2.06 10.84
N PRO A 73 30.06 3.05 11.61
CA PRO A 73 29.36 2.80 12.88
C PRO A 73 28.11 1.93 12.70
N PHE A 74 27.46 2.00 11.54
CA PHE A 74 26.29 1.19 11.21
C PHE A 74 26.59 -0.32 11.12
N ALA A 75 27.87 -0.72 10.96
CA ALA A 75 28.27 -2.13 10.92
C ALA A 75 28.06 -2.88 12.25
N ARG A 76 27.92 -2.15 13.36
CA ARG A 76 27.72 -2.71 14.71
C ARG A 76 26.26 -3.03 15.02
N ILE A 77 25.34 -2.50 14.23
CA ILE A 77 23.90 -2.65 14.49
C ILE A 77 23.45 -4.06 14.07
N PRO A 78 22.66 -4.76 14.90
CA PRO A 78 22.14 -6.08 14.55
C PRO A 78 21.26 -6.05 13.29
N LEU A 79 21.42 -7.04 12.41
CA LEU A 79 20.64 -7.17 11.17
C LEU A 79 19.12 -7.28 11.39
N ALA A 80 18.70 -7.73 12.57
CA ALA A 80 17.30 -7.81 12.96
C ALA A 80 16.66 -6.43 13.16
N GLU A 81 17.47 -5.40 13.36
CA GLU A 81 17.01 -4.02 13.51
C GLU A 81 16.89 -3.29 12.17
N HIS A 82 17.35 -3.88 11.07
CA HIS A 82 17.40 -3.22 9.76
C HIS A 82 16.04 -3.30 9.07
N PHE A 83 15.42 -2.16 8.81
CA PHE A 83 14.20 -2.04 8.03
C PHE A 83 14.44 -1.16 6.81
N TYR A 84 13.85 -1.55 5.67
CA TYR A 84 13.99 -0.81 4.43
C TYR A 84 12.64 -0.21 4.05
N THR A 85 12.64 1.01 3.55
CA THR A 85 11.44 1.70 3.11
C THR A 85 11.65 2.36 1.76
N PHE A 86 10.58 2.37 0.95
CA PHE A 86 10.57 3.04 -0.34
C PHE A 86 9.14 3.47 -0.67
N LYS A 87 8.95 4.75 -1.00
CA LYS A 87 7.65 5.35 -1.35
C LYS A 87 6.53 4.98 -0.38
N GLY A 88 6.80 5.08 0.92
CA GLY A 88 5.83 4.79 1.99
C GLY A 88 5.56 3.32 2.26
N ARG A 89 6.27 2.38 1.61
CA ARG A 89 6.17 0.93 1.85
C ARG A 89 7.39 0.40 2.59
N ILE A 90 7.18 -0.51 3.52
CA ILE A 90 8.27 -1.31 4.11
C ILE A 90 8.57 -2.46 3.17
N LEU A 91 9.86 -2.69 2.93
CA LEU A 91 10.34 -3.69 1.98
C LEU A 91 10.73 -4.96 2.74
N ARG A 92 10.19 -6.10 2.31
CA ARG A 92 10.65 -7.40 2.81
C ARG A 92 11.96 -7.83 2.20
N LEU A 93 12.71 -8.57 3.00
CA LEU A 93 14.02 -9.11 2.64
C LEU A 93 13.95 -10.15 1.50
N ASP A 94 12.85 -10.91 1.41
CA ASP A 94 12.64 -11.92 0.37
C ASP A 94 12.13 -11.38 -0.96
N GLY A 95 11.64 -10.13 -0.99
CA GLY A 95 11.15 -9.47 -2.20
C GLY A 95 12.27 -9.00 -3.13
N THR A 96 12.00 -8.97 -4.43
CA THR A 96 12.92 -8.47 -5.46
C THR A 96 12.81 -6.96 -5.64
N LEU A 97 13.88 -6.28 -6.02
CA LEU A 97 13.90 -4.82 -6.17
C LEU A 97 12.92 -4.33 -7.24
N ASP A 98 12.93 -4.98 -8.39
CA ASP A 98 12.01 -4.70 -9.49
C ASP A 98 10.54 -4.96 -9.12
N GLY A 99 10.26 -5.93 -8.24
CA GLY A 99 8.92 -6.20 -7.72
C GLY A 99 8.34 -5.05 -6.91
N TYR A 100 9.20 -4.21 -6.32
CA TYR A 100 8.80 -2.95 -5.67
C TYR A 100 8.81 -1.75 -6.63
N TYR A 101 9.00 -1.97 -7.94
CA TYR A 101 9.10 -0.94 -8.97
C TYR A 101 10.21 0.08 -8.66
N ILE A 102 11.32 -0.42 -8.13
CA ILE A 102 12.55 0.36 -7.91
C ILE A 102 13.28 0.45 -9.25
N LEU A 103 13.54 1.68 -9.68
CA LEU A 103 14.17 2.01 -10.95
C LEU A 103 15.61 2.49 -10.75
N ASN A 104 16.30 2.76 -11.87
CA ASN A 104 17.65 3.27 -11.83
C ASN A 104 17.68 4.66 -11.16
N ASN A 105 18.66 4.87 -10.28
CA ASN A 105 18.86 6.03 -9.43
C ASN A 105 17.81 6.25 -8.32
N ASP A 106 16.93 5.29 -8.07
CA ASP A 106 16.01 5.37 -6.93
C ASP A 106 16.77 5.28 -5.59
N THR A 107 16.21 5.94 -4.57
CA THR A 107 16.74 5.92 -3.20
C THR A 107 15.86 5.06 -2.30
N ILE A 108 16.44 4.02 -1.72
CA ILE A 108 15.85 3.17 -0.69
C ILE A 108 16.31 3.69 0.67
N TYR A 109 15.41 3.81 1.63
CA TYR A 109 15.72 4.33 2.96
C TYR A 109 15.91 3.20 3.95
N LEU A 110 17.09 3.17 4.58
CA LEU A 110 17.45 2.24 5.64
C LEU A 110 17.19 2.87 7.00
N ARG A 111 16.49 2.10 7.84
CA ARG A 111 16.00 2.44 9.15
C ARG A 111 16.45 1.40 10.17
N PHE A 112 16.52 1.83 11.41
CA PHE A 112 16.92 1.05 12.56
C PHE A 112 15.89 1.21 13.66
N ALA A 113 15.39 0.10 14.22
CA ALA A 113 14.39 0.15 15.28
C ALA A 113 14.88 0.88 16.55
N SER A 114 16.18 0.78 16.85
CA SER A 114 16.79 1.37 18.05
C SER A 114 17.09 2.86 17.94
N LEU A 115 17.26 3.42 16.73
CA LEU A 115 17.78 4.78 16.52
C LEU A 115 16.72 5.89 16.56
N GLY A 116 15.57 5.62 17.20
CA GLY A 116 14.57 6.64 17.52
C GLY A 116 13.76 7.17 16.32
N LYS A 117 13.21 8.37 16.47
CA LYS A 117 12.23 8.94 15.54
C LYS A 117 12.86 9.34 14.20
N ILE A 118 12.15 9.03 13.12
CA ILE A 118 12.53 9.42 11.76
C ILE A 118 12.09 10.85 11.51
N CYS A 119 13.00 11.64 10.97
CA CYS A 119 12.75 13.05 10.66
C CYS A 119 12.44 13.30 9.19
N ASP A 120 12.86 12.40 8.29
CA ASP A 120 12.62 12.51 6.85
C ASP A 120 11.27 11.85 6.48
N PRO A 121 10.27 12.61 6.02
CA PRO A 121 9.01 12.06 5.53
C PRO A 121 9.19 11.01 4.43
N TRP A 122 10.28 11.09 3.65
CA TRP A 122 10.52 10.13 2.57
C TRP A 122 10.94 8.74 3.05
N ALA A 123 11.43 8.64 4.29
CA ALA A 123 11.78 7.40 4.95
C ALA A 123 10.65 6.82 5.83
N MET A 124 9.53 7.54 5.97
CA MET A 124 8.40 7.09 6.79
C MET A 124 7.54 6.07 6.04
N SER A 125 6.95 5.12 6.78
CA SER A 125 5.91 4.25 6.24
C SER A 125 4.59 5.04 6.09
N THR A 126 3.66 4.50 5.30
CA THR A 126 2.33 5.10 5.14
C THR A 126 1.60 5.27 6.47
N SER A 127 1.68 4.28 7.38
CA SER A 127 1.11 4.38 8.73
C SER A 127 1.68 5.56 9.51
N GLU A 128 3.00 5.71 9.53
CA GLU A 128 3.67 6.80 10.25
C GLU A 128 3.32 8.16 9.66
N LEU A 129 3.31 8.27 8.33
CA LEU A 129 2.88 9.49 7.64
C LEU A 129 1.47 9.90 8.05
N ARG A 130 0.53 8.95 8.08
CA ARG A 130 -0.85 9.20 8.48
C ARG A 130 -0.94 9.64 9.94
N VAL A 131 -0.22 8.99 10.84
CA VAL A 131 -0.18 9.35 12.27
C VAL A 131 0.35 10.77 12.44
N GLU A 132 1.47 11.11 11.80
CA GLU A 132 2.07 12.45 11.89
C GLU A 132 1.18 13.53 11.26
N LEU A 133 0.49 13.24 10.15
CA LEU A 133 -0.45 14.16 9.52
C LEU A 133 -1.73 14.35 10.33
N LYS A 134 -2.26 13.27 10.94
CA LYS A 134 -3.42 13.34 11.85
C LYS A 134 -3.09 14.14 13.11
N ALA A 135 -1.91 13.92 13.71
CA ALA A 135 -1.44 14.69 14.86
C ALA A 135 -1.35 16.20 14.57
N ARG A 136 -1.14 16.57 13.30
CA ARG A 136 -1.10 17.97 12.83
C ARG A 136 -2.42 18.48 12.25
N ASN A 137 -3.52 17.72 12.36
CA ASN A 137 -4.82 18.03 11.77
C ASN A 137 -4.75 18.36 10.26
N ALA A 138 -3.85 17.71 9.53
CA ALA A 138 -3.59 17.98 8.12
C ALA A 138 -3.81 16.77 7.21
N TYR A 139 -4.34 15.67 7.76
CA TYR A 139 -4.66 14.46 7.00
C TYR A 139 -5.90 14.66 6.13
N GLU A 140 -5.82 14.22 4.87
CA GLU A 140 -6.96 14.14 3.94
C GLU A 140 -7.09 12.68 3.49
N ILE A 141 -8.33 12.22 3.33
CA ILE A 141 -8.64 10.88 2.82
C ILE A 141 -8.27 10.77 1.34
N ASN A 142 -8.02 9.55 0.86
CA ASN A 142 -7.74 9.24 -0.56
C ASN A 142 -6.44 9.82 -1.14
N LEU A 143 -5.51 10.20 -0.27
CA LEU A 143 -4.16 10.58 -0.71
C LEU A 143 -3.28 9.33 -0.89
N GLN A 144 -2.56 9.30 -2.01
CA GLN A 144 -1.52 8.29 -2.26
C GLN A 144 -0.32 8.49 -1.32
N PRO A 145 0.47 7.44 -1.03
CA PRO A 145 1.63 7.53 -0.14
C PRO A 145 2.58 8.68 -0.50
N GLU A 146 2.88 8.88 -1.77
CA GLU A 146 3.76 9.95 -2.26
C GLU A 146 3.17 11.35 -1.98
N GLN A 147 1.85 11.49 -2.09
CA GLN A 147 1.15 12.74 -1.76
C GLN A 147 1.18 13.01 -0.25
N LEU A 148 1.05 11.96 0.58
CA LEU A 148 1.20 12.07 2.03
C LEU A 148 2.62 12.52 2.42
N MET A 149 3.65 11.92 1.81
CA MET A 149 5.07 12.27 2.04
C MET A 149 5.31 13.74 1.71
N GLN A 150 4.89 14.19 0.53
CA GLN A 150 5.08 15.57 0.10
C GLN A 150 4.31 16.56 0.99
N ARG A 151 3.11 16.20 1.42
CA ARG A 151 2.30 17.03 2.32
C ARG A 151 2.98 17.20 3.67
N LEU A 152 3.48 16.11 4.26
CA LEU A 152 4.22 16.18 5.52
C LEU A 152 5.52 16.96 5.35
N GLN A 153 6.25 16.73 4.25
CA GLN A 153 7.47 17.49 3.93
C GLN A 153 7.21 19.00 3.87
N ASN A 154 6.12 19.42 3.23
CA ASN A 154 5.74 20.84 3.17
C ASN A 154 5.42 21.42 4.56
N LEU A 155 4.78 20.64 5.43
CA LEU A 155 4.50 21.07 6.81
C LEU A 155 5.79 21.18 7.63
N VAL A 156 6.66 20.18 7.57
CA VAL A 156 7.95 20.18 8.27
C VAL A 156 8.82 21.35 7.81
N MET A 157 8.87 21.62 6.50
CA MET A 157 9.59 22.79 5.96
C MET A 157 9.00 24.11 6.46
N LYS A 158 7.67 24.23 6.52
CA LYS A 158 7.00 25.42 7.05
C LYS A 158 7.29 25.60 8.55
N GLU A 159 7.17 24.55 9.34
CA GLU A 159 7.46 24.56 10.79
C GLU A 159 8.92 24.95 11.06
N SER A 160 9.88 24.38 10.32
CA SER A 160 11.30 24.73 10.42
C SER A 160 11.56 26.20 10.08
N ARG A 161 10.97 26.72 9.00
CA ARG A 161 11.06 28.13 8.63
C ARG A 161 10.44 29.05 9.69
N MET A 162 9.28 28.68 10.24
CA MET A 162 8.64 29.44 11.33
C MET A 162 9.49 29.47 12.59
N ARG A 163 10.14 28.36 12.96
CA ARG A 163 11.08 28.32 14.10
C ARG A 163 12.29 29.23 13.86
N ARG A 164 12.87 29.19 12.66
CA ARG A 164 13.97 30.09 12.28
C ARG A 164 13.54 31.55 12.33
N LEU A 165 12.33 31.86 11.85
CA LEU A 165 11.77 33.21 11.93
C LEU A 165 11.62 33.68 13.39
N GLN A 166 11.06 32.83 14.27
CA GLN A 166 10.92 33.14 15.70
C GLN A 166 12.28 33.36 16.36
N GLN A 167 13.29 32.55 16.02
CA GLN A 167 14.64 32.69 16.56
C GLN A 167 15.33 33.98 16.06
N ALA A 168 15.24 34.28 14.76
CA ALA A 168 15.78 35.52 14.18
C ALA A 168 15.08 36.77 14.75
N THR A 169 13.77 36.70 14.97
CA THR A 169 12.99 37.77 15.61
C THR A 169 13.45 37.99 17.06
N ARG A 170 13.71 36.92 17.81
CA ARG A 170 14.24 37.01 19.19
C ARG A 170 15.67 37.56 19.25
N LYS A 171 16.45 37.39 18.18
CA LYS A 171 17.83 37.88 18.06
C LYS A 171 17.93 39.26 17.39
N GLU A 172 16.80 39.87 17.02
CA GLU A 172 16.73 41.15 16.32
C GLU A 172 17.49 41.19 14.98
N GLU A 173 17.65 40.03 14.31
CA GLU A 173 18.36 39.90 13.03
C GLU A 173 17.43 40.29 11.86
N VAL A 174 17.28 41.59 11.60
CA VAL A 174 16.30 42.16 10.66
C VAL A 174 16.42 41.59 9.24
N GLU A 175 17.63 41.39 8.72
CA GLU A 175 17.86 40.86 7.37
C GLU A 175 17.40 39.39 7.23
N GLN A 176 17.64 38.57 8.26
CA GLN A 176 17.19 37.18 8.27
C GLN A 176 15.67 37.10 8.37
N VAL A 177 15.04 37.96 9.17
CA VAL A 177 13.58 38.06 9.27
C VAL A 177 12.97 38.40 7.92
N GLN A 178 13.49 39.38 7.20
CA GLN A 178 13.00 39.75 5.87
C GLN A 178 13.15 38.61 4.86
N THR A 179 14.29 37.92 4.87
CA THR A 179 14.58 36.79 3.97
C THR A 179 13.64 35.62 4.21
N ILE A 180 13.48 35.19 5.47
CA ILE A 180 12.60 34.07 5.84
C ILE A 180 11.13 34.41 5.57
N THR A 181 10.72 35.66 5.78
CA THR A 181 9.34 36.11 5.50
C THR A 181 9.04 36.07 4.00
N LYS A 182 9.98 36.50 3.15
CA LYS A 182 9.86 36.37 1.68
C LYS A 182 9.77 34.90 1.27
N GLU A 183 10.60 34.02 1.85
CA GLU A 183 10.54 32.57 1.60
C GLU A 183 9.18 31.94 1.98
N LEU A 184 8.58 32.39 3.09
CA LEU A 184 7.25 31.93 3.52
C LEU A 184 6.13 32.44 2.60
N ALA A 185 6.22 33.69 2.14
CA ALA A 185 5.27 34.27 1.20
C ALA A 185 5.29 33.53 -0.16
N ILE A 186 6.49 33.20 -0.68
CA ILE A 186 6.66 32.40 -1.90
C ILE A 186 6.01 31.02 -1.74
N LEU A 187 6.22 30.34 -0.62
CA LEU A 187 5.56 29.05 -0.35
C LEU A 187 4.03 29.16 -0.32
N HIS A 188 3.49 30.26 0.23
CA HIS A 188 2.05 30.51 0.27
C HIS A 188 1.46 30.76 -1.12
N GLN A 189 2.18 31.49 -1.98
CA GLN A 189 1.81 31.69 -3.39
C GLN A 189 1.91 30.39 -4.21
N GLN A 190 2.94 29.57 -3.98
CA GLN A 190 3.04 28.26 -4.62
C GLN A 190 1.88 27.33 -4.23
N ARG A 191 1.32 27.46 -3.02
CA ARG A 191 0.13 26.72 -2.57
C ARG A 191 -1.16 27.11 -3.31
N THR A 192 -1.30 28.38 -3.66
CA THR A 192 -2.49 28.87 -4.39
C THR A 192 -2.44 28.50 -5.87
N ILE A 193 -1.24 28.38 -6.44
CA ILE A 193 -1.02 28.07 -7.85
C ILE A 193 -0.98 26.55 -8.12
N LYS A 194 -0.56 25.72 -7.14
CA LYS A 194 -0.36 24.26 -7.34
C LYS A 194 -1.45 23.37 -6.75
N ARG A 195 -2.74 23.64 -7.04
CA ARG A 195 -3.79 22.60 -6.88
C ARG A 195 -3.79 21.57 -8.02
N ASN A 196 -3.07 21.82 -9.12
CA ASN A 196 -3.15 21.03 -10.36
C ASN A 196 -1.93 20.16 -10.67
N TYR A 197 -0.94 20.06 -9.78
CA TYR A 197 0.18 19.15 -9.99
C TYR A 197 -0.04 17.93 -9.12
N LEU A 198 0.19 16.74 -9.67
CA LEU A 198 0.08 15.42 -9.04
C LEU A 198 -1.25 14.70 -9.29
N THR A 199 -1.72 14.74 -10.54
CA THR A 199 -2.23 13.50 -11.14
C THR A 199 -1.14 12.42 -10.97
N PRO A 200 -1.50 11.18 -10.58
CA PRO A 200 -0.60 10.03 -10.70
C PRO A 200 0.03 10.07 -12.10
N THR A 201 1.32 9.78 -12.22
CA THR A 201 1.98 9.69 -13.52
C THR A 201 1.08 8.86 -14.44
N GLU A 202 0.48 9.49 -15.45
CA GLU A 202 -0.51 8.85 -16.35
C GLU A 202 0.13 7.77 -17.22
N GLN A 203 1.44 7.56 -17.11
CA GLN A 203 2.14 6.49 -17.78
C GLN A 203 1.75 5.15 -17.14
N PRO A 204 1.21 4.19 -17.92
CA PRO A 204 0.94 2.86 -17.42
C PRO A 204 2.27 2.28 -16.94
N VAL A 205 2.34 1.98 -15.65
CA VAL A 205 3.54 1.39 -15.06
C VAL A 205 3.70 0.01 -15.67
N GLU A 206 4.68 -0.15 -16.56
CA GLU A 206 4.96 -1.44 -17.18
C GLU A 206 5.31 -2.47 -16.11
N ARG A 207 4.74 -3.67 -16.25
CA ARG A 207 4.94 -4.73 -15.27
C ARG A 207 6.40 -5.20 -15.32
N PRO A 208 7.10 -5.25 -14.18
CA PRO A 208 8.51 -5.64 -14.14
C PRO A 208 8.68 -7.11 -14.54
N PRO A 209 9.83 -7.49 -15.14
CA PRO A 209 10.09 -8.86 -15.59
C PRO A 209 9.98 -9.93 -14.50
N SER A 210 10.36 -9.62 -13.25
CA SER A 210 10.20 -10.57 -12.13
C SER A 210 8.75 -10.96 -11.86
N LEU A 211 7.82 -10.04 -12.09
CA LEU A 211 6.38 -10.23 -11.92
C LEU A 211 5.69 -10.63 -13.22
N ALA A 212 6.43 -10.82 -14.32
CA ALA A 212 5.87 -11.24 -15.61
C ALA A 212 5.19 -12.63 -15.54
N LYS A 213 5.50 -13.44 -14.54
CA LYS A 213 4.86 -14.74 -14.29
C LYS A 213 3.42 -14.63 -13.79
N TRP A 214 2.92 -13.43 -13.47
CA TRP A 214 1.53 -13.24 -13.06
C TRP A 214 0.58 -13.73 -14.17
N PRO A 215 -0.39 -14.63 -13.89
CA PRO A 215 -1.10 -15.36 -14.95
C PRO A 215 -1.99 -14.49 -15.86
N ILE A 216 -2.32 -13.27 -15.42
CA ILE A 216 -3.19 -12.35 -16.15
C ILE A 216 -2.33 -11.23 -16.74
N ALA A 217 -2.28 -11.12 -18.07
CA ALA A 217 -1.57 -10.03 -18.73
C ALA A 217 -2.13 -8.65 -18.30
N PRO A 218 -1.32 -7.57 -18.34
CA PRO A 218 -1.82 -6.22 -18.09
C PRO A 218 -3.03 -5.93 -19.00
N CYS A 219 -4.17 -5.60 -18.39
CA CYS A 219 -5.42 -5.33 -19.09
C CYS A 219 -6.24 -4.31 -18.31
N ALA A 220 -7.24 -3.72 -18.98
CA ALA A 220 -8.14 -2.75 -18.33
C ALA A 220 -9.05 -3.41 -17.28
N ASN A 221 -9.22 -4.72 -17.31
CA ASN A 221 -10.11 -5.46 -16.42
C ASN A 221 -9.65 -5.40 -14.96
N ARG A 222 -10.56 -5.07 -14.02
CA ARG A 222 -10.24 -5.09 -12.59
C ARG A 222 -10.16 -6.52 -12.06
N THR A 223 -9.12 -6.77 -11.27
CA THR A 223 -8.99 -8.02 -10.52
C THR A 223 -9.79 -7.96 -9.22
N VAL A 224 -10.51 -9.03 -8.90
CA VAL A 224 -11.25 -9.17 -7.65
C VAL A 224 -10.55 -10.16 -6.73
N PHE A 225 -10.28 -9.74 -5.50
CA PHE A 225 -9.82 -10.60 -4.41
C PHE A 225 -10.96 -10.86 -3.44
N ILE A 226 -11.18 -12.14 -3.14
CA ILE A 226 -12.34 -12.59 -2.36
C ILE A 226 -11.94 -13.14 -0.98
N SER A 227 -10.70 -13.59 -0.84
CA SER A 227 -10.14 -14.12 0.39
C SER A 227 -9.10 -13.16 0.97
N ILE A 228 -9.35 -12.66 2.18
CA ILE A 228 -8.43 -11.76 2.87
C ILE A 228 -7.13 -12.48 3.28
N THR A 229 -7.23 -13.76 3.65
CA THR A 229 -6.08 -14.56 4.11
C THR A 229 -5.17 -14.96 2.94
N GLU A 230 -5.74 -15.28 1.78
CA GLU A 230 -4.95 -15.54 0.57
C GLU A 230 -4.28 -14.26 0.08
N LEU A 231 -4.99 -13.13 0.12
CA LEU A 231 -4.42 -11.85 -0.24
C LEU A 231 -3.28 -11.46 0.70
N GLU A 232 -3.41 -11.62 2.01
CA GLU A 232 -2.33 -11.29 2.95
C GLU A 232 -1.04 -12.10 2.68
N ARG A 233 -1.17 -13.37 2.30
CA ARG A 233 -0.01 -14.20 1.98
C ARG A 233 0.70 -13.79 0.69
N THR A 234 -0.01 -13.12 -0.22
CA THR A 234 0.43 -12.94 -1.61
C THR A 234 0.50 -11.49 -2.08
N TYR A 235 -0.04 -10.51 -1.35
CA TYR A 235 -0.21 -9.13 -1.83
C TYR A 235 1.08 -8.46 -2.30
N GLN A 236 2.24 -8.88 -1.78
CA GLN A 236 3.54 -8.34 -2.17
C GLN A 236 4.07 -8.88 -3.49
N VAL A 237 3.61 -10.07 -3.92
CA VAL A 237 3.91 -10.62 -5.24
C VAL A 237 2.85 -10.24 -6.27
N VAL A 238 1.75 -9.63 -5.84
CA VAL A 238 0.74 -9.08 -6.75
C VAL A 238 1.31 -7.82 -7.42
N PRO A 239 1.31 -7.75 -8.77
CA PRO A 239 1.74 -6.55 -9.48
C PRO A 239 0.97 -5.30 -9.05
N ARG A 240 1.65 -4.14 -9.04
CA ARG A 240 1.06 -2.85 -8.65
C ARG A 240 -0.12 -2.48 -9.53
N ASP A 241 -0.01 -2.71 -10.84
CA ASP A 241 -1.07 -2.46 -11.83
C ASP A 241 -2.36 -3.25 -11.50
N VAL A 242 -2.20 -4.45 -10.93
CA VAL A 242 -3.30 -5.29 -10.48
C VAL A 242 -3.82 -4.83 -9.12
N LEU A 243 -2.93 -4.70 -8.12
CA LEU A 243 -3.33 -4.43 -6.75
C LEU A 243 -3.98 -3.05 -6.59
N GLU A 244 -3.48 -2.00 -7.27
CA GLU A 244 -4.01 -0.63 -7.15
C GLU A 244 -5.41 -0.47 -7.75
N SER A 245 -5.71 -1.19 -8.85
CA SER A 245 -7.03 -1.15 -9.49
C SER A 245 -8.00 -2.20 -8.94
N ALA A 246 -7.53 -3.16 -8.16
CA ALA A 246 -8.33 -4.29 -7.68
C ALA A 246 -9.47 -3.91 -6.74
N LEU A 247 -10.55 -4.71 -6.82
CA LEU A 247 -11.68 -4.70 -5.90
C LEU A 247 -11.51 -5.80 -4.86
N LEU A 248 -11.79 -5.49 -3.60
CA LEU A 248 -11.66 -6.42 -2.48
C LEU A 248 -13.05 -6.72 -1.92
N VAL A 249 -13.45 -7.99 -1.90
CA VAL A 249 -14.79 -8.41 -1.45
C VAL A 249 -14.63 -9.54 -0.44
N PHE A 250 -14.71 -9.26 0.85
CA PHE A 250 -14.33 -10.22 1.89
C PHE A 250 -15.51 -10.70 2.74
N ASP A 251 -15.57 -12.02 3.02
CA ASP A 251 -16.47 -12.60 4.05
C ASP A 251 -15.93 -12.40 5.46
N THR A 252 -15.76 -11.15 5.87
CA THR A 252 -15.33 -10.82 7.22
C THR A 252 -15.93 -9.51 7.68
N GLU A 253 -15.97 -9.32 8.99
CA GLU A 253 -16.34 -8.04 9.59
C GLU A 253 -15.12 -7.14 9.66
N ARG A 254 -15.31 -5.87 9.28
CA ARG A 254 -14.28 -4.84 9.43
C ARG A 254 -13.66 -4.82 10.84
N LYS A 255 -14.49 -4.96 11.87
CA LYS A 255 -14.06 -4.97 13.28
C LYS A 255 -13.07 -6.11 13.59
N TRP A 256 -13.26 -7.28 13.00
CA TRP A 256 -12.37 -8.42 13.21
C TRP A 256 -10.99 -8.22 12.61
N VAL A 257 -10.87 -7.32 11.63
CA VAL A 257 -9.60 -7.03 10.93
C VAL A 257 -8.81 -5.92 11.64
N PHE A 258 -9.50 -4.90 12.16
CA PHE A 258 -8.84 -3.69 12.69
C PHE A 258 -8.86 -3.56 14.22
N ASP A 259 -9.77 -4.22 14.93
CA ASP A 259 -9.89 -4.03 16.37
C ASP A 259 -8.80 -4.80 17.12
N LYS A 260 -8.29 -4.22 18.21
CA LYS A 260 -7.35 -4.90 19.10
C LYS A 260 -8.07 -6.06 19.81
N HIS A 261 -7.60 -7.29 19.60
CA HIS A 261 -8.21 -8.47 20.19
C HIS A 261 -7.79 -8.66 21.66
N ASN A 262 -8.78 -8.80 22.55
CA ASN A 262 -8.55 -9.11 23.95
C ASN A 262 -8.20 -10.60 24.15
N VAL A 263 -7.46 -10.91 25.21
CA VAL A 263 -7.03 -12.29 25.54
C VAL A 263 -8.21 -13.26 25.70
N LEU A 264 -9.34 -12.79 26.23
CA LEU A 264 -10.57 -13.59 26.40
C LEU A 264 -11.26 -13.92 25.07
N GLN A 265 -11.15 -13.05 24.06
CA GLN A 265 -11.72 -13.29 22.74
C GLN A 265 -10.95 -14.43 22.03
N LYS A 266 -9.63 -14.54 22.25
CA LYS A 266 -8.77 -15.60 21.68
C LYS A 266 -9.17 -17.03 22.03
N GLN A 267 -10.00 -17.24 23.06
CA GLN A 267 -10.41 -18.58 23.49
C GLN A 267 -11.57 -19.17 22.67
N HIS A 268 -12.44 -18.33 22.09
CA HIS A 268 -13.66 -18.80 21.41
C HIS A 268 -13.58 -18.73 19.87
N PHE A 269 -12.58 -18.05 19.32
CA PHE A 269 -12.40 -17.83 17.89
C PHE A 269 -10.90 -17.90 17.58
N ASP A 270 -10.52 -18.57 16.48
CA ASP A 270 -9.09 -18.75 16.15
C ASP A 270 -8.53 -17.46 15.52
N TYR A 271 -8.25 -16.47 16.37
CA TYR A 271 -7.70 -15.17 15.97
C TYR A 271 -6.28 -15.26 15.40
N ARG A 272 -5.61 -16.43 15.45
CA ARG A 272 -4.33 -16.62 14.76
C ARG A 272 -4.43 -16.33 13.26
N TYR A 273 -5.63 -16.46 12.67
CA TYR A 273 -5.88 -16.17 11.25
C TYR A 273 -6.20 -14.70 10.94
N MET A 274 -6.24 -13.80 11.94
CA MET A 274 -6.57 -12.38 11.77
C MET A 274 -5.50 -11.43 12.34
N CYS A 275 -4.34 -11.95 12.74
CA CYS A 275 -3.21 -11.12 13.16
C CYS A 275 -2.42 -10.67 11.93
N PHE A 276 -2.94 -9.66 11.24
CA PHE A 276 -2.32 -9.14 10.02
C PHE A 276 -1.18 -8.16 10.29
N ASP A 277 -0.20 -8.16 9.40
CA ASP A 277 0.88 -7.17 9.41
C ASP A 277 0.33 -5.74 9.26
N GLN A 278 0.96 -4.79 9.95
CA GLN A 278 0.51 -3.39 9.95
C GLN A 278 0.45 -2.80 8.54
N ASP A 279 1.39 -3.12 7.66
CA ASP A 279 1.39 -2.61 6.28
C ASP A 279 0.23 -3.15 5.46
N PHE A 280 -0.18 -4.40 5.70
CA PHE A 280 -1.34 -4.98 5.06
C PHE A 280 -2.62 -4.25 5.51
N LEU A 281 -2.75 -3.98 6.81
CA LEU A 281 -3.87 -3.21 7.36
C LEU A 281 -3.93 -1.78 6.81
N GLU A 282 -2.78 -1.13 6.61
CA GLU A 282 -2.73 0.20 5.99
C GLU A 282 -3.15 0.18 4.52
N MET A 283 -2.69 -0.82 3.75
CA MET A 283 -3.13 -1.02 2.36
C MET A 283 -4.64 -1.19 2.30
N LEU A 284 -5.22 -2.02 3.18
CA LEU A 284 -6.66 -2.18 3.30
C LEU A 284 -7.35 -0.86 3.66
N THR A 285 -6.77 -0.06 4.56
CA THR A 285 -7.37 1.22 4.93
C THR A 285 -7.40 2.20 3.76
N LEU A 286 -6.30 2.31 2.99
CA LEU A 286 -6.27 3.15 1.79
C LEU A 286 -7.29 2.70 0.75
N LYS A 287 -7.42 1.38 0.56
CA LYS A 287 -8.41 0.78 -0.33
C LYS A 287 -9.85 1.01 0.13
N GLU A 288 -10.09 0.98 1.43
CA GLU A 288 -11.40 1.26 2.03
C GLU A 288 -11.77 2.73 1.83
N GLU A 289 -10.83 3.66 2.08
CA GLU A 289 -11.04 5.09 1.81
C GLU A 289 -11.36 5.34 0.33
N ALA A 290 -10.66 4.64 -0.57
CA ALA A 290 -10.88 4.70 -2.01
C ALA A 290 -12.19 4.04 -2.47
N GLY A 291 -12.99 3.48 -1.55
CA GLY A 291 -14.25 2.81 -1.87
C GLY A 291 -14.07 1.52 -2.67
N MET A 292 -12.93 0.84 -2.54
CA MET A 292 -12.60 -0.38 -3.29
C MET A 292 -12.73 -1.67 -2.45
N ILE A 293 -13.22 -1.56 -1.21
CA ILE A 293 -13.47 -2.71 -0.33
C ILE A 293 -14.95 -2.84 -0.01
N PHE A 294 -15.44 -4.07 -0.10
CA PHE A 294 -16.73 -4.46 0.41
C PHE A 294 -16.58 -5.53 1.50
N TRP A 295 -17.08 -5.22 2.69
CA TRP A 295 -17.20 -6.16 3.81
C TRP A 295 -18.57 -6.82 3.76
N PHE A 296 -18.61 -8.14 3.53
CA PHE A 296 -19.88 -8.86 3.43
C PHE A 296 -20.56 -8.99 4.81
N ARG A 297 -19.78 -9.11 5.89
CA ARG A 297 -20.31 -9.17 7.27
C ARG A 297 -20.27 -7.79 7.94
N PRO A 298 -21.21 -7.51 8.86
CA PRO A 298 -22.16 -8.43 9.50
C PRO A 298 -23.46 -8.68 8.71
N GLN A 299 -23.79 -7.86 7.71
CA GLN A 299 -25.14 -7.84 7.16
C GLN A 299 -25.43 -8.99 6.20
N LYS A 300 -24.40 -9.60 5.59
CA LYS A 300 -24.51 -10.71 4.64
C LYS A 300 -25.51 -10.44 3.50
N SER A 301 -25.49 -9.22 2.97
CA SER A 301 -26.47 -8.77 1.96
C SER A 301 -25.83 -8.65 0.58
N TYR A 302 -26.35 -9.45 -0.35
CA TYR A 302 -26.00 -9.39 -1.76
C TYR A 302 -26.55 -8.14 -2.45
N GLU A 303 -27.64 -7.54 -1.96
CA GLU A 303 -28.14 -6.25 -2.46
C GLU A 303 -27.15 -5.12 -2.18
N LYS A 304 -26.54 -5.11 -0.99
CA LYS A 304 -25.49 -4.14 -0.65
C LYS A 304 -24.25 -4.33 -1.50
N MET A 305 -23.86 -5.58 -1.78
CA MET A 305 -22.75 -5.88 -2.67
C MET A 305 -23.03 -5.40 -4.10
N SER A 306 -24.26 -5.58 -4.57
CA SER A 306 -24.72 -5.05 -5.86
C SER A 306 -24.67 -3.51 -5.92
N SER A 307 -25.11 -2.86 -4.85
CA SER A 307 -25.06 -1.40 -4.72
C SER A 307 -23.63 -0.87 -4.67
N PHE A 308 -22.73 -1.59 -4.01
CA PHE A 308 -21.30 -1.28 -3.99
C PHE A 308 -20.71 -1.31 -5.40
N LEU A 309 -20.91 -2.40 -6.15
CA LEU A 309 -20.37 -2.53 -7.52
C LEU A 309 -20.92 -1.46 -8.46
N THR A 310 -22.23 -1.22 -8.42
CA THR A 310 -22.88 -0.19 -9.25
C THR A 310 -22.48 1.24 -8.89
N SER A 311 -21.75 1.46 -7.79
CA SER A 311 -21.18 2.77 -7.47
C SER A 311 -19.82 3.01 -8.16
N ILE A 312 -19.16 1.95 -8.62
CA ILE A 312 -17.79 1.95 -9.15
C ILE A 312 -17.80 1.93 -10.68
N GLU A 313 -16.89 2.68 -11.29
CA GLU A 313 -16.65 2.70 -12.74
C GLU A 313 -15.84 1.49 -13.22
N ASP A 314 -16.31 0.90 -14.31
CA ASP A 314 -15.64 -0.17 -15.04
C ASP A 314 -14.67 0.41 -16.09
N PRO A 315 -13.35 0.34 -15.84
CA PRO A 315 -12.35 0.82 -16.78
C PRO A 315 -12.39 0.11 -18.15
N ALA A 316 -12.84 -1.15 -18.22
CA ALA A 316 -12.89 -1.89 -19.48
C ALA A 316 -14.05 -1.43 -20.39
N ASN A 317 -15.10 -0.84 -19.82
CA ASN A 317 -16.30 -0.39 -20.52
C ASN A 317 -16.32 1.14 -20.73
N GLY A 318 -15.15 1.78 -20.80
CA GLY A 318 -15.03 3.21 -21.04
C GLY A 318 -15.60 4.08 -19.91
N GLY A 319 -15.46 3.63 -18.66
CA GLY A 319 -15.87 4.39 -17.47
C GLY A 319 -17.36 4.27 -17.11
N LYS A 320 -18.13 3.43 -17.80
CA LYS A 320 -19.49 3.08 -17.37
C LYS A 320 -19.45 2.32 -16.05
N LYS A 321 -20.44 2.52 -15.18
CA LYS A 321 -20.51 1.78 -13.90
C LYS A 321 -20.78 0.29 -14.12
N TYR A 322 -20.34 -0.54 -13.19
CA TYR A 322 -20.66 -1.97 -13.21
C TYR A 322 -22.18 -2.20 -13.15
N GLN A 323 -22.61 -3.31 -13.73
CA GLN A 323 -23.99 -3.75 -13.71
C GLN A 323 -24.38 -4.32 -12.34
N PRO A 324 -25.66 -4.18 -11.95
CA PRO A 324 -26.16 -4.80 -10.73
C PRO A 324 -26.05 -6.32 -10.79
N LEU A 325 -25.86 -6.94 -9.64
CA LEU A 325 -25.77 -8.39 -9.52
C LEU A 325 -27.07 -9.08 -9.93
N ILE A 326 -26.92 -10.25 -10.53
CA ILE A 326 -28.03 -11.14 -10.87
C ILE A 326 -28.50 -11.85 -9.60
N LEU A 327 -29.38 -11.20 -8.84
CA LEU A 327 -29.90 -11.75 -7.58
C LEU A 327 -31.17 -12.59 -7.74
N LYS A 328 -31.90 -12.40 -8.84
CA LYS A 328 -33.15 -13.14 -9.09
C LYS A 328 -32.85 -14.57 -9.52
N GLU A 329 -33.28 -15.54 -8.73
CA GLU A 329 -33.11 -16.97 -9.01
C GLU A 329 -33.66 -17.41 -10.37
N SER A 330 -34.80 -16.84 -10.78
CA SER A 330 -35.41 -17.15 -12.07
C SER A 330 -34.52 -16.81 -13.25
N LYS A 331 -33.66 -15.77 -13.13
CA LYS A 331 -32.69 -15.42 -14.17
C LYS A 331 -31.61 -16.49 -14.30
N TRP A 332 -31.13 -17.05 -13.20
CA TRP A 332 -30.11 -18.12 -13.23
C TRP A 332 -30.57 -19.38 -13.96
N LEU A 333 -31.88 -19.62 -14.03
CA LEU A 333 -32.44 -20.73 -14.79
C LEU A 333 -32.51 -20.46 -16.31
N THR A 334 -32.41 -19.19 -16.73
CA THR A 334 -32.48 -18.78 -18.15
C THR A 334 -31.11 -18.42 -18.75
N LEU A 335 -30.12 -18.15 -17.91
CA LEU A 335 -28.73 -17.88 -18.32
C LEU A 335 -28.07 -19.20 -18.69
N CYS A 336 -28.21 -19.69 -19.92
CA CYS A 336 -27.38 -20.75 -20.48
C CYS A 336 -27.77 -21.03 -21.93
N GLY A 337 -26.78 -21.26 -22.81
CA GLY A 337 -27.02 -21.60 -24.22
C GLY A 337 -27.75 -22.91 -24.49
N GLU A 338 -27.63 -23.41 -25.73
CA GLU A 338 -28.54 -24.43 -26.30
C GLU A 338 -28.71 -25.69 -25.43
N ASN A 339 -27.69 -26.10 -24.68
CA ASN A 339 -27.72 -27.30 -23.82
C ASN A 339 -27.92 -27.04 -22.32
N GLY A 340 -28.26 -25.81 -21.90
CA GLY A 340 -28.46 -25.50 -20.47
C GLY A 340 -27.15 -25.44 -19.65
N TRP A 341 -27.20 -24.87 -18.44
CA TRP A 341 -26.01 -24.56 -17.61
C TRP A 341 -25.23 -25.80 -17.18
N GLU A 342 -25.96 -26.88 -16.91
CA GLU A 342 -25.43 -28.19 -16.50
C GLU A 342 -25.17 -29.12 -17.70
N GLY A 343 -25.32 -28.64 -18.94
CA GLY A 343 -25.20 -29.45 -20.16
C GLY A 343 -26.38 -30.42 -20.37
N LYS A 344 -27.49 -30.21 -19.65
CA LYS A 344 -28.74 -30.96 -19.82
C LYS A 344 -29.75 -30.11 -20.59
N VAL A 345 -30.25 -30.65 -21.70
CA VAL A 345 -31.34 -30.06 -22.48
C VAL A 345 -32.57 -29.94 -21.56
N ARG A 346 -32.95 -28.71 -21.22
CA ARG A 346 -34.23 -28.46 -20.52
C ARG A 346 -35.35 -28.36 -21.56
N HIS A 347 -36.54 -28.87 -21.23
CA HIS A 347 -37.72 -28.79 -22.09
C HIS A 347 -38.70 -27.69 -21.63
N ASP A 348 -38.21 -26.67 -20.92
CA ASP A 348 -39.02 -25.66 -20.24
C ASP A 348 -39.46 -24.48 -21.13
N GLY A 349 -39.13 -24.50 -22.43
CA GLY A 349 -39.62 -23.54 -23.44
C GLY A 349 -39.13 -22.09 -23.27
N ARG A 350 -38.26 -21.80 -22.28
CA ARG A 350 -37.75 -20.45 -22.03
C ARG A 350 -36.65 -20.10 -23.05
N ARG A 351 -36.70 -18.86 -23.58
CA ARG A 351 -35.62 -18.31 -24.41
C ARG A 351 -34.32 -18.25 -23.60
N ARG A 352 -33.24 -18.73 -24.21
CA ARG A 352 -31.94 -18.93 -23.59
C ARG A 352 -30.93 -17.92 -24.11
N ASP A 353 -30.06 -17.45 -23.22
CA ASP A 353 -28.93 -16.62 -23.61
C ASP A 353 -27.73 -17.51 -23.96
N ALA A 354 -27.47 -17.68 -25.26
CA ALA A 354 -26.40 -18.55 -25.77
C ALA A 354 -24.98 -17.99 -25.57
N GLY A 355 -24.85 -16.70 -25.27
CA GLY A 355 -23.55 -16.07 -25.03
C GLY A 355 -22.98 -16.31 -23.64
N ILE A 356 -23.78 -16.82 -22.70
CA ILE A 356 -23.44 -16.87 -21.27
C ILE A 356 -23.15 -18.31 -20.85
N VAL A 357 -21.88 -18.58 -20.54
CA VAL A 357 -21.35 -19.92 -20.23
C VAL A 357 -20.75 -19.92 -18.81
N PRO A 358 -20.97 -20.99 -18.01
CA PRO A 358 -20.37 -21.11 -16.67
C PRO A 358 -18.85 -21.10 -16.70
N LYS A 359 -18.23 -20.39 -15.74
CA LYS A 359 -16.75 -20.27 -15.66
C LYS A 359 -16.13 -20.97 -14.45
N PHE A 360 -16.73 -20.83 -13.27
CA PHE A 360 -16.25 -21.34 -11.99
C PHE A 360 -17.11 -22.49 -11.44
N THR A 361 -18.42 -22.49 -11.69
CA THR A 361 -19.31 -23.60 -11.31
C THR A 361 -20.35 -23.92 -12.37
N ARG A 362 -20.51 -25.22 -12.64
CA ARG A 362 -21.57 -25.75 -13.50
C ARG A 362 -22.88 -26.01 -12.74
N SER A 363 -22.94 -25.79 -11.43
CA SER A 363 -24.16 -26.02 -10.62
C SER A 363 -24.91 -24.72 -10.38
N VAL A 364 -26.08 -24.57 -11.00
CA VAL A 364 -27.00 -23.45 -10.71
C VAL A 364 -27.52 -23.54 -9.28
N ALA A 365 -27.79 -24.77 -8.81
CA ALA A 365 -28.27 -25.00 -7.45
C ALA A 365 -27.31 -24.45 -6.40
N ARG A 366 -25.99 -24.56 -6.61
CA ARG A 366 -24.97 -24.01 -5.71
C ARG A 366 -25.01 -22.48 -5.64
N VAL A 367 -25.22 -21.81 -6.77
CA VAL A 367 -25.34 -20.34 -6.82
C VAL A 367 -26.63 -19.89 -6.13
N VAL A 368 -27.76 -20.53 -6.48
CA VAL A 368 -29.08 -20.20 -5.92
C VAL A 368 -29.14 -20.49 -4.42
N SER A 369 -28.60 -21.62 -3.95
CA SER A 369 -28.59 -21.93 -2.52
C SER A 369 -27.73 -20.93 -1.75
N ASN A 370 -26.57 -20.54 -2.29
CA ASN A 370 -25.70 -19.54 -1.69
C ASN A 370 -26.37 -18.16 -1.57
N LEU A 371 -27.14 -17.75 -2.59
CA LEU A 371 -27.96 -16.54 -2.54
C LEU A 371 -29.05 -16.64 -1.46
N LYS A 372 -29.80 -17.76 -1.42
CA LYS A 372 -30.87 -17.99 -0.43
C LYS A 372 -30.38 -17.99 1.00
N SER A 373 -29.28 -18.69 1.25
CA SER A 373 -28.73 -18.83 2.60
C SER A 373 -27.92 -17.61 3.05
N SER A 374 -27.70 -16.64 2.16
CA SER A 374 -26.77 -15.53 2.39
C SER A 374 -25.37 -16.02 2.83
N SER A 375 -24.98 -17.19 2.31
CA SER A 375 -23.63 -17.75 2.50
C SER A 375 -22.65 -17.04 1.60
N PHE A 376 -21.35 -17.20 1.83
CA PHE A 376 -20.30 -16.64 0.98
C PHE A 376 -19.36 -17.74 0.49
N ASP A 377 -19.90 -18.67 -0.30
CA ASP A 377 -19.09 -19.67 -0.98
C ASP A 377 -18.29 -19.02 -2.12
N TYR A 378 -16.96 -19.06 -2.05
CA TYR A 378 -16.09 -18.37 -2.98
C TYR A 378 -16.36 -18.74 -4.44
N VAL A 379 -16.65 -20.00 -4.73
CA VAL A 379 -16.92 -20.44 -6.12
C VAL A 379 -18.23 -19.85 -6.63
N ALA A 380 -19.30 -19.91 -5.83
CA ALA A 380 -20.59 -19.31 -6.17
C ALA A 380 -20.51 -17.78 -6.32
N VAL A 381 -19.75 -17.11 -5.44
CA VAL A 381 -19.55 -15.65 -5.48
C VAL A 381 -18.73 -15.23 -6.71
N LYS A 382 -17.66 -15.96 -7.05
CA LYS A 382 -16.88 -15.73 -8.30
C LYS A 382 -17.79 -15.84 -9.52
N GLU A 383 -18.63 -16.87 -9.57
CA GLU A 383 -19.61 -17.04 -10.66
C GLU A 383 -20.61 -15.88 -10.71
N LEU A 384 -21.24 -15.53 -9.59
CA LEU A 384 -22.20 -14.43 -9.49
C LEU A 384 -21.61 -13.11 -10.01
N LEU A 385 -20.39 -12.78 -9.55
CA LEU A 385 -19.68 -11.56 -9.95
C LEU A 385 -19.34 -11.57 -11.44
N PHE A 386 -18.79 -12.68 -11.95
CA PHE A 386 -18.39 -12.81 -13.35
C PHE A 386 -19.59 -12.74 -14.31
N GLN A 387 -20.68 -13.44 -13.99
CA GLN A 387 -21.85 -13.49 -14.87
C GLN A 387 -22.63 -12.18 -14.88
N SER A 388 -22.58 -11.42 -13.78
CA SER A 388 -23.14 -10.07 -13.72
C SER A 388 -22.23 -9.05 -14.43
N ASN A 389 -20.91 -9.24 -14.36
CA ASN A 389 -19.90 -8.32 -14.89
C ASN A 389 -18.71 -9.11 -15.49
N PRO A 390 -18.76 -9.50 -16.77
CA PRO A 390 -17.75 -10.36 -17.40
C PRO A 390 -16.35 -9.73 -17.54
N THR A 391 -16.25 -8.41 -17.38
CA THR A 391 -14.99 -7.66 -17.36
C THR A 391 -14.23 -7.86 -16.05
N LEU A 392 -14.84 -8.39 -14.99
CA LEU A 392 -14.15 -8.74 -13.76
C LEU A 392 -13.30 -10.00 -13.96
N VAL A 393 -12.04 -9.92 -13.57
CA VAL A 393 -11.13 -11.06 -13.49
C VAL A 393 -10.86 -11.42 -12.03
N PHE A 394 -10.52 -12.67 -11.78
CA PHE A 394 -10.34 -13.17 -10.42
C PHE A 394 -8.91 -13.62 -10.25
N ALA A 395 -8.30 -13.21 -9.14
CA ALA A 395 -6.93 -13.55 -8.89
C ALA A 395 -6.76 -15.07 -8.80
N PRO A 396 -5.74 -15.63 -9.48
CA PRO A 396 -5.36 -17.04 -9.37
C PRO A 396 -4.51 -17.18 -8.09
N LEU A 397 -5.15 -17.01 -6.94
CA LEU A 397 -4.52 -17.20 -5.65
C LEU A 397 -4.71 -18.64 -5.14
#